data_AF-A0A090WTF2-F1
#
_entry.id   AF-A0A090WTF2-F1
#
_cell.length_a   1.000
_cell.length_b   1.000
_cell.length_c   1.000
_cell.angle_alpha   90.00
_cell.angle_beta   90.00
_cell.angle_gamma   90.00
#
_symmetry.space_group_name_H-M   'P 1'
#
loop_
_entity.id
_entity.type
_entity.pdbx_description
1 polymer ?
#
loop_
_entity_poly.entity_id
_entity_poly.type
_entity_poly.pdbx_seq_one_letter_code
_entity_poly.pdbx_strand_id
1 'polypeptide(L)' 'MAIIEHSYGLISVYKHNASLTKAQGDLVKAGEVIATAGNTGELSTGPHLHFELWNDGYPINPTNFIDFK' A
#
# COMPACT_ATOMS: atom_id res chain seq x y z
N MET A 1 -1.67 8.32 -1.16
CA MET A 1 -1.08 7.25 -0.32
C MET A 1 -2.21 6.59 0.44
N ALA A 2 -2.23 5.27 0.49
CA ALA A 2 -3.08 4.49 1.38
C ALA A 2 -2.21 3.68 2.34
N ILE A 3 -2.62 3.61 3.61
CA ILE A 3 -1.98 2.79 4.64
C ILE A 3 -3.08 1.91 5.21
N ILE A 4 -2.87 0.60 5.19
CA ILE A 4 -3.80 -0.38 5.74
C ILE A 4 -3.11 -1.06 6.90
N GLU A 5 -3.73 -0.95 8.07
CA GLU A 5 -3.41 -1.74 9.24
C GLU A 5 -4.12 -3.10 9.15
N HIS A 6 -3.36 -4.16 9.35
CA HIS A 6 -3.84 -5.53 9.42
C HIS A 6 -3.71 -6.06 10.84
N SER A 7 -4.20 -7.27 11.08
CA SER A 7 -3.97 -7.95 12.36
C SER A 7 -2.47 -8.17 12.63
N TYR A 8 -2.12 -8.33 13.90
CA TYR A 8 -0.77 -8.66 14.36
C TYR A 8 0.31 -7.61 14.05
N GLY A 9 -0.06 -6.32 14.01
CA GLY A 9 0.92 -5.23 13.84
C GLY A 9 1.49 -5.08 12.42
N LEU A 10 0.89 -5.78 11.46
CA LEU A 10 1.27 -5.73 10.05
C LEU A 10 0.64 -4.51 9.37
N ILE A 11 1.42 -3.76 8.60
CA ILE A 11 0.96 -2.58 7.86
C ILE A 11 1.42 -2.72 6.40
N SER A 12 0.49 -2.50 5.47
CA SER A 12 0.82 -2.36 4.05
C SER A 12 0.65 -0.92 3.60
N VAL A 13 1.63 -0.39 2.87
CA VAL A 13 1.65 1.00 2.38
C VAL A 13 1.62 1.00 0.85
N TYR A 14 0.75 1.82 0.29
CA TYR A 14 0.58 2.01 -1.15
C TYR A 14 0.85 3.49 -1.46
N LYS A 15 1.91 3.78 -2.23
CA LYS A 15 2.29 5.14 -2.62
C LYS A 15 2.08 5.38 -4.12
N HIS A 16 2.33 6.61 -4.55
CA HIS A 16 2.17 7.08 -5.93
C HIS A 16 0.76 6.94 -6.52
N ASN A 17 -0.28 6.85 -5.69
CA ASN A 17 -1.67 6.71 -6.16
C ASN A 17 -2.14 7.96 -6.92
N ALA A 18 -2.93 7.77 -7.97
CA ALA A 18 -3.61 8.86 -8.68
C ALA A 18 -4.89 9.29 -7.94
N SER A 19 -5.66 8.34 -7.41
CA SER A 19 -6.84 8.59 -6.57
C SER A 19 -7.00 7.54 -5.48
N LEU A 20 -7.75 7.89 -4.44
CA LEU A 20 -8.15 6.99 -3.35
C LEU A 20 -9.65 6.72 -3.45
N THR A 21 -10.06 5.49 -3.17
CA THR A 21 -11.49 5.10 -3.11
C THR A 21 -11.99 4.95 -1.67
N LYS A 22 -11.10 5.15 -0.69
CA LYS A 22 -11.33 4.96 0.74
C LYS A 22 -10.89 6.18 1.54
N ALA A 23 -11.59 6.43 2.64
CA ALA A 23 -11.27 7.43 3.64
C ALA A 23 -10.61 6.79 4.87
N GLN A 24 -9.97 7.61 5.69
CA GLN A 24 -9.40 7.16 6.95
C GLN A 24 -10.50 6.59 7.86
N GLY A 25 -10.26 5.41 8.44
CA GLY A 25 -11.21 4.70 9.30
C GLY A 25 -12.15 3.75 8.56
N ASP A 26 -12.15 3.76 7.22
CA ASP A 26 -12.91 2.78 6.45
C ASP A 26 -12.36 1.36 6.66
N LEU A 27 -13.27 0.41 6.86
CA LEU A 27 -12.93 -1.01 6.80
C LEU A 27 -12.76 -1.42 5.34
N VAL A 28 -11.73 -2.23 5.09
CA VAL A 28 -11.38 -2.75 3.78
C VAL A 28 -11.32 -4.28 3.83
N LYS A 29 -11.77 -4.93 2.76
CA LYS A 29 -11.65 -6.38 2.60
C LYS A 29 -10.56 -6.72 1.60
N ALA A 30 -9.97 -7.92 1.74
CA ALA A 30 -9.04 -8.43 0.73
C ALA A 30 -9.72 -8.48 -0.65
N GLY A 31 -9.00 -8.01 -1.68
CA GLY A 31 -9.52 -7.91 -3.05
C GLY A 31 -10.34 -6.64 -3.34
N GLU A 32 -10.60 -5.79 -2.35
CA GLU A 32 -11.31 -4.53 -2.55
C GLU A 32 -10.41 -3.47 -3.18
N VAL A 33 -10.97 -2.67 -4.10
CA VAL A 33 -10.26 -1.54 -4.70
C VAL A 33 -10.15 -0.41 -3.67
N ILE A 34 -8.92 -0.05 -3.30
CA ILE A 34 -8.60 1.01 -2.32
C ILE A 34 -8.03 2.29 -2.95
N ALA A 35 -7.47 2.18 -4.16
CA ALA A 35 -6.81 3.27 -4.86
C ALA A 35 -6.58 2.90 -6.34
N THR A 36 -6.28 3.92 -7.15
CA THR A 36 -5.73 3.75 -8.51
C THR A 36 -4.24 4.08 -8.50
N ALA A 37 -3.43 3.31 -9.24
CA ALA A 37 -2.00 3.61 -9.42
C ALA A 37 -1.81 4.90 -10.23
N GLY A 38 -0.73 5.61 -9.99
CA GLY A 38 -0.43 6.88 -10.62
C GLY A 38 1.07 7.17 -10.65
N ASN A 39 1.42 8.45 -10.68
CA ASN A 39 2.80 8.95 -10.70
C ASN A 39 2.96 10.15 -9.74
N THR A 40 2.25 10.14 -8.61
CA THR A 40 2.26 11.26 -7.66
C THR A 40 3.46 11.19 -6.71
N GLY A 41 4.05 12.33 -6.35
CA GLY A 41 5.19 12.42 -5.42
C GLY A 41 6.52 12.75 -6.11
N GLU A 42 7.36 13.56 -5.45
CA GLU A 42 8.57 14.16 -6.04
C GLU A 42 9.63 13.15 -6.50
N LEU A 43 9.65 11.96 -5.90
CA LEU A 43 10.65 10.91 -6.18
C LEU A 43 10.13 9.82 -7.14
N SER A 44 8.95 10.00 -7.74
CA SER A 44 8.41 9.01 -8.69
C SER A 44 9.05 9.17 -10.07
N THR A 45 9.58 8.09 -10.63
CA THR A 45 10.30 8.08 -11.92
C THR A 45 9.41 7.72 -13.12
N GLY A 46 8.11 7.52 -12.90
CA GLY A 46 7.12 7.11 -13.90
C GLY A 46 5.94 6.37 -13.28
N PRO A 47 4.86 6.06 -14.01
CA PRO A 47 3.70 5.38 -13.46
C PRO A 47 4.04 3.98 -12.92
N HIS A 48 3.96 3.79 -11.60
CA HIS A 48 4.16 2.50 -10.95
C HIS A 48 3.48 2.48 -9.57
N LEU A 49 3.33 1.28 -9.02
CA LEU A 49 2.93 1.11 -7.62
C LEU A 49 4.19 0.96 -6.77
N HIS A 50 4.34 1.83 -5.77
CA HIS A 50 5.30 1.62 -4.70
C HIS A 50 4.59 0.99 -3.52
N PHE A 51 5.00 -0.23 -3.18
CA PHE A 51 4.42 -1.05 -2.13
C PHE A 51 5.45 -1.26 -1.01
N GLU A 52 5.02 -1.10 0.24
CA GLU A 52 5.83 -1.45 1.42
C GLU A 52 5.04 -2.35 2.35
N LEU A 53 5.77 -3.20 3.07
CA LEU A 53 5.25 -4.01 4.14
C LEU A 53 6.05 -3.73 5.41
N TRP A 54 5.34 -3.53 6.52
CA TRP A 54 5.91 -3.21 7.81
C TRP A 54 5.34 -4.17 8.85
N ASN A 55 6.17 -4.63 9.78
CA ASN A 55 5.74 -5.45 10.91
C ASN A 55 6.31 -4.86 12.20
N ASP A 56 5.45 -4.57 13.17
CA ASP A 56 5.83 -4.01 14.48
C ASP A 56 6.72 -2.76 14.37
N GLY A 57 6.43 -1.90 13.38
CA GLY A 57 7.16 -0.66 13.14
C GLY A 57 8.45 -0.78 12.33
N TYR A 58 8.82 -1.99 11.88
CA TYR A 58 10.00 -2.20 11.05
C TYR A 58 9.63 -2.57 9.61
N PRO A 59 10.28 -1.99 8.59
CA PRO A 59 10.07 -2.38 7.20
C PRO A 59 10.62 -3.79 6.98
N ILE A 60 9.84 -4.64 6.30
CA ILE A 60 10.20 -6.01 5.95
C ILE A 60 10.10 -6.21 4.44
N ASN A 61 10.85 -7.17 3.89
CA ASN A 61 10.83 -7.44 2.46
C ASN A 61 9.49 -8.09 2.04
N PRO A 62 8.66 -7.43 1.21
CA PRO A 62 7.37 -7.96 0.78
C PRO A 62 7.45 -9.28 0.02
N THR A 63 8.53 -9.50 -0.75
CA THR A 63 8.67 -10.69 -1.61
C THR A 63 8.84 -11.98 -0.82
N ASN A 64 9.09 -11.89 0.50
CA ASN A 64 9.14 -13.05 1.38
C ASN A 64 7.74 -13.56 1.75
N PHE A 65 6.68 -12.77 1.51
CA PHE A 65 5.31 -13.05 1.94
C PHE A 65 4.32 -13.05 0.78
N ILE A 66 4.60 -12.31 -0.28
CA ILE A 66 3.70 -12.09 -1.42
C ILE A 66 4.44 -12.44 -2.70
N ASP A 67 3.81 -13.30 -3.52
CA ASP A 67 4.22 -13.47 -4.91
C ASP A 67 3.52 -12.40 -5.76
N PHE A 68 4.32 -11.58 -6.44
CA PHE A 68 3.84 -10.48 -7.30
C PHE A 68 3.74 -10.89 -8.77
N LYS A 69 3.98 -12.17 -9.09
CA LYS A 69 3.91 -12.71 -10.45
C LYS A 69 2.52 -13.17 -10.83
#